data_AF-T1ETT1-F1
#
_entry.id   AF-T1ETT1-F1
#
_cell.length_a   1.000
_cell.length_b   1.000
_cell.length_c   1.000
_cell.angle_alpha   90.00
_cell.angle_beta   90.00
_cell.angle_gamma   90.00
#
_symmetry.space_group_name_H-M   'P 1'
#
loop_
_entity.id
_entity.type
_entity.pdbx_description
1 polymer ?
#
loop_
_entity_poly.entity_id
_entity_poly.type
_entity_poly.pdbx_seq_one_letter_code
_entity_poly.pdbx_strand_id
1 'polypeptide(L)'
;MKNNNNANDSTKHANKKDPNIGATKTDYNSRTDSNRYQSDDETDRNSNANTETNQYHRRTKRSNSIEYYVEVMIAVDISMQRIHGNKLESYIINLMSIVSRIYKHHTVGNYIDMILTKIVLLDEATSKRIISSNAVSTLKKFCAFQQEHSTHNGMIDHFDTAVLITKHDTNK
;
A
#
# COMPACT_ATOMS: atom_id res chain seq x y z
N MET A 1 17.04 -53.49 45.54
CA MET A 1 16.50 -54.50 44.60
C MET A 1 16.48 -53.89 43.20
N LYS A 2 16.93 -54.65 42.20
CA LYS A 2 17.02 -54.29 40.77
C LYS A 2 15.68 -54.52 40.05
N ASN A 3 15.36 -53.68 39.05
CA ASN A 3 14.62 -53.91 37.78
C ASN A 3 14.10 -52.54 37.31
N ASN A 4 14.37 -51.96 36.13
CA ASN A 4 14.65 -52.39 34.75
C ASN A 4 13.49 -53.09 34.03
N ASN A 5 12.99 -52.43 32.96
CA ASN A 5 12.29 -52.87 31.71
C ASN A 5 11.70 -51.57 31.09
N ASN A 6 12.21 -50.93 30.04
CA ASN A 6 12.49 -51.32 28.63
C ASN A 6 11.29 -51.96 27.90
N ALA A 7 10.70 -51.25 26.93
CA ALA A 7 10.46 -51.74 25.56
C ALA A 7 9.70 -50.71 24.69
N ASN A 8 10.35 -50.39 23.58
CA ASN A 8 9.92 -49.80 22.32
C ASN A 8 8.47 -50.06 21.87
N ASP A 9 7.87 -49.09 21.16
CA ASP A 9 7.10 -49.38 19.95
C ASP A 9 7.34 -48.32 18.87
N SER A 10 7.57 -48.79 17.66
CA SER A 10 7.85 -48.05 16.44
C SER A 10 7.11 -48.73 15.30
N THR A 11 6.01 -48.16 14.83
CA THR A 11 5.51 -48.34 13.45
C THR A 11 4.61 -47.13 13.11
N LYS A 12 5.09 -46.18 12.30
CA LYS A 12 4.98 -46.11 10.82
C LYS A 12 3.54 -46.09 10.29
N HIS A 13 3.08 -44.91 9.90
CA HIS A 13 2.30 -44.72 8.68
C HIS A 13 2.68 -43.41 8.00
N ALA A 14 3.64 -43.49 7.08
CA ALA A 14 3.87 -42.49 6.06
C ALA A 14 2.99 -42.85 4.85
N ASN A 15 2.12 -41.94 4.43
CA ASN A 15 1.47 -42.00 3.12
C ASN A 15 1.71 -40.69 2.36
N LYS A 16 2.62 -40.84 1.41
CA LYS A 16 2.86 -40.14 0.15
C LYS A 16 1.64 -39.40 -0.43
N LYS A 17 1.89 -38.17 -0.93
CA LYS A 17 1.45 -37.72 -2.26
C LYS A 17 2.15 -36.41 -2.65
N ASP A 18 2.93 -36.49 -3.71
CA ASP A 18 3.48 -35.37 -4.48
C ASP A 18 2.34 -34.51 -5.07
N PRO A 19 2.60 -33.23 -5.36
CA PRO A 19 2.07 -32.67 -6.59
C PRO A 19 3.15 -31.93 -7.37
N ASN A 20 3.59 -32.56 -8.45
CA ASN A 20 4.05 -31.84 -9.63
C ASN A 20 2.80 -31.38 -10.40
N ILE A 21 2.48 -30.09 -10.34
CA ILE A 21 1.50 -29.41 -11.19
C ILE A 21 2.22 -28.13 -11.61
N GLY A 22 2.76 -28.08 -12.81
CA GLY A 22 1.94 -27.89 -14.00
C GLY A 22 1.83 -26.38 -14.21
N ALA A 23 2.83 -25.82 -14.89
CA ALA A 23 2.87 -24.43 -15.29
C ALA A 23 1.59 -24.05 -16.05
N THR A 24 0.75 -23.20 -15.43
CA THR A 24 -0.34 -22.55 -16.12
C THR A 24 0.22 -21.34 -16.88
N LYS A 25 0.36 -21.52 -18.20
CA LYS A 25 0.45 -20.40 -19.15
C LYS A 25 -0.80 -19.55 -18.96
N THR A 26 -0.61 -18.31 -18.50
CA THR A 26 -1.62 -17.26 -18.65
C THR A 26 -0.98 -16.22 -19.54
N ASP A 27 -1.47 -16.14 -20.77
CA ASP A 27 -1.01 -15.23 -21.81
C ASP A 27 -1.33 -13.78 -21.42
N TYR A 28 -0.41 -13.14 -20.70
CA TYR A 28 -0.35 -11.68 -20.66
C TYR A 28 0.43 -11.22 -21.89
N ASN A 29 -0.28 -10.60 -22.84
CA ASN A 29 0.28 -9.97 -24.03
C ASN A 29 1.22 -8.81 -23.64
N SER A 30 2.48 -9.13 -23.39
CA SER A 30 3.60 -8.18 -23.41
C SER A 30 3.92 -7.87 -24.87
N ARG A 31 3.26 -6.84 -25.42
CA ARG A 31 3.74 -6.19 -26.65
C ARG A 31 5.01 -5.41 -26.30
N THR A 32 6.14 -6.09 -26.42
CA THR A 32 7.46 -5.48 -26.56
C THR A 32 7.57 -4.92 -27.97
N ASP A 33 7.33 -3.62 -28.15
CA ASP A 33 7.75 -2.93 -29.37
C ASP A 33 9.24 -2.62 -29.26
N SER A 34 10.03 -3.65 -29.55
CA SER A 34 11.44 -3.54 -29.92
C SER A 34 11.55 -2.89 -31.30
N ASN A 35 11.62 -1.55 -31.36
CA ASN A 35 12.00 -0.87 -32.60
C ASN A 35 13.50 -0.60 -32.64
N ARG A 36 14.12 -1.56 -33.33
CA ARG A 36 15.43 -1.59 -33.96
C ARG A 36 15.70 -0.30 -34.74
N TYR A 37 16.77 0.41 -34.38
CA TYR A 37 17.38 1.41 -35.25
C TYR A 37 17.98 0.68 -36.47
N GLN A 38 17.42 0.91 -37.65
CA GLN A 38 18.08 0.67 -38.93
C GLN A 38 17.99 1.94 -39.75
N SER A 39 19.15 2.56 -39.90
CA SER A 39 19.45 3.66 -40.80
C SER A 39 19.91 3.06 -42.11
N ASP A 40 19.10 3.16 -43.16
CA ASP A 40 19.53 2.90 -44.53
C ASP A 40 19.24 4.16 -45.36
N ASP A 41 20.34 4.75 -45.83
CA ASP A 41 20.43 5.85 -46.78
C ASP A 41 20.45 5.22 -48.17
N GLU A 42 19.45 5.51 -49.02
CA GLU A 42 19.66 5.52 -50.46
C GLU A 42 18.61 6.36 -51.19
N THR A 43 19.15 7.12 -52.14
CA THR A 43 18.58 8.21 -52.92
C THR A 43 17.52 7.78 -53.93
N ASP A 44 16.49 8.62 -54.15
CA ASP A 44 15.98 8.83 -55.50
C ASP A 44 15.25 10.17 -55.71
N ARG A 45 15.41 10.68 -56.94
CA ARG A 45 15.11 12.05 -57.38
C ARG A 45 13.64 12.28 -57.77
N ASN A 46 13.18 13.48 -57.43
CA ASN A 46 12.32 14.38 -58.22
C ASN A 46 10.83 14.04 -58.42
N SER A 47 9.94 14.85 -57.85
CA SER A 47 9.11 15.82 -58.60
C SER A 47 8.02 16.48 -57.73
N ASN A 48 7.78 17.75 -58.02
CA ASN A 48 6.88 18.67 -57.33
C ASN A 48 5.42 18.17 -57.25
N ALA A 49 4.85 18.16 -56.04
CA ALA A 49 3.41 18.28 -55.84
C ALA A 49 3.13 18.95 -54.49
N ASN A 50 2.54 20.14 -54.58
CA ASN A 50 1.95 20.88 -53.47
C ASN A 50 1.07 19.95 -52.62
N THR A 51 1.49 19.72 -51.38
CA THR A 51 0.57 19.26 -50.34
C THR A 51 0.70 20.22 -49.18
N GLU A 52 -0.23 21.16 -49.10
CA GLU A 52 -0.54 21.91 -47.88
C GLU A 52 -0.78 20.89 -46.78
N THR A 53 0.28 20.57 -46.03
CA THR A 53 0.15 19.74 -44.84
C THR A 53 -0.52 20.63 -43.80
N ASN A 54 -1.84 20.48 -43.72
CA ASN A 54 -2.62 20.79 -42.53
C ASN A 54 -1.93 20.12 -41.35
N GLN A 55 -0.95 20.83 -40.76
CA GLN A 55 -0.28 20.43 -39.55
C GLN A 55 -1.30 20.57 -38.45
N TYR A 56 -2.15 19.55 -38.31
CA TYR A 56 -2.90 19.28 -37.10
C TYR A 56 -1.89 19.42 -35.97
N HIS A 57 -1.97 20.51 -35.22
CA HIS A 57 -1.23 20.71 -33.98
C HIS A 57 -1.67 19.59 -33.05
N ARG A 58 -1.01 18.43 -33.16
CA ARG A 58 -1.23 17.28 -32.31
C ARG A 58 -0.72 17.69 -30.95
N ARG A 59 -1.65 18.22 -30.14
CA ARG A 59 -1.40 18.74 -28.81
C ARG A 59 -0.74 17.59 -28.03
N THR A 60 0.56 17.71 -27.81
CA THR A 60 1.32 16.74 -27.02
C THR A 60 0.72 16.70 -25.63
N LYS A 61 0.52 15.50 -25.08
CA LYS A 61 0.01 15.31 -23.72
C LYS A 61 1.01 16.00 -22.78
N ARG A 62 0.59 17.12 -22.18
CA ARG A 62 1.46 17.96 -21.33
C ARG A 62 1.50 17.49 -19.87
N SER A 63 0.70 16.49 -19.50
CA SER A 63 0.66 15.94 -18.15
C SER A 63 0.75 14.41 -18.16
N ASN A 64 1.72 13.88 -17.41
CA ASN A 64 1.87 12.47 -17.10
C ASN A 64 1.33 12.17 -15.70
N SER A 65 0.20 12.78 -15.31
CA SER A 65 -0.36 12.54 -13.98
C SER A 65 -0.84 11.10 -13.86
N ILE A 66 -0.20 10.34 -12.98
CA ILE A 66 -0.64 9.01 -12.56
C ILE A 66 -1.57 9.21 -11.36
N GLU A 67 -2.63 8.41 -11.28
CA GLU A 67 -3.54 8.38 -10.13
C GLU A 67 -3.00 7.44 -9.06
N TYR A 68 -2.91 7.93 -7.83
CA TYR A 68 -2.50 7.16 -6.66
C TYR A 68 -3.64 7.13 -5.65
N TYR A 69 -3.87 5.95 -5.08
CA TYR A 69 -4.79 5.73 -3.99
C TYR A 69 -3.97 5.24 -2.82
N VAL A 70 -4.08 5.90 -1.67
CA VAL A 70 -3.35 5.54 -0.45
C VAL A 70 -4.38 5.08 0.56
N GLU A 71 -4.37 3.79 0.87
CA GLU A 71 -5.25 3.17 1.86
C GLU A 71 -4.67 3.39 3.27
N VAL A 72 -5.43 4.07 4.12
CA VAL A 72 -4.98 4.55 5.42
C VAL A 72 -5.78 3.88 6.54
N MET A 73 -5.05 3.31 7.50
CA MET A 73 -5.59 2.95 8.80
C MET A 73 -5.32 4.06 9.82
N ILE A 74 -6.32 4.44 10.62
CA ILE A 74 -6.17 5.41 11.72
C ILE A 74 -6.31 4.69 13.06
N ALA A 75 -5.27 4.74 13.88
CA ALA A 75 -5.29 4.24 15.25
C ALA A 75 -5.45 5.40 16.21
N VAL A 76 -6.32 5.23 17.19
CA VAL A 76 -6.70 6.28 18.13
C VAL A 76 -6.52 5.79 19.55
N ASP A 77 -5.71 6.52 20.30
CA ASP A 77 -5.44 6.17 21.69
C ASP A 77 -6.59 6.53 22.64
N ILE A 78 -6.49 6.04 23.88
CA ILE A 78 -7.50 6.32 24.91
C ILE A 78 -7.63 7.81 25.23
N SER A 79 -6.55 8.60 25.08
CA SER A 79 -6.57 10.02 25.37
C SER A 79 -7.44 10.78 24.37
N MET A 80 -7.33 10.47 23.08
CA MET A 80 -8.16 11.02 22.01
C MET A 80 -9.61 10.55 22.10
N GLN A 81 -9.83 9.26 22.43
CA GLN A 81 -11.18 8.73 22.66
C GLN A 81 -11.92 9.49 23.76
N ARG A 82 -11.25 9.76 24.89
CA ARG A 82 -11.83 10.51 26.02
C ARG A 82 -12.18 11.96 25.67
N ILE A 83 -11.41 12.60 24.79
CA ILE A 83 -11.62 14.00 24.42
C ILE A 83 -12.82 14.17 23.48
N HIS A 84 -12.94 13.31 22.47
CA HIS A 84 -13.95 13.46 21.44
C HIS A 84 -15.22 12.65 21.72
N GLY A 85 -15.15 11.62 22.57
CA GLY A 85 -16.29 10.79 22.97
C GLY A 85 -17.05 10.26 21.76
N ASN A 86 -18.36 10.50 21.73
CA ASN A 86 -19.24 10.08 20.64
C ASN A 86 -18.98 10.77 19.29
N LYS A 87 -18.20 11.86 19.26
CA LYS A 87 -17.85 12.59 18.01
C LYS A 87 -16.52 12.15 17.42
N LEU A 88 -15.86 11.15 18.01
CA LEU A 88 -14.52 10.75 17.60
C LEU A 88 -14.47 10.32 16.12
N GLU A 89 -15.40 9.48 15.69
CA GLU A 89 -15.42 8.97 14.32
C GLU A 89 -15.64 10.11 13.32
N SER A 90 -16.64 10.97 13.56
CA SER A 90 -16.89 12.14 12.72
C SER A 90 -15.69 13.09 12.68
N TYR A 91 -14.97 13.24 13.79
CA TYR A 91 -13.75 14.03 13.83
C TYR A 91 -12.67 13.45 12.91
N ILE A 92 -12.44 12.14 12.95
CA ILE A 92 -11.46 11.45 12.09
C ILE A 92 -11.86 11.55 10.62
N ILE A 93 -13.13 11.30 10.29
CA ILE A 93 -13.65 11.40 8.92
C ILE A 93 -13.46 12.82 8.38
N ASN A 94 -13.76 13.84 9.18
CA ASN A 94 -13.57 15.23 8.78
C ASN A 94 -12.09 15.58 8.58
N LEU A 95 -11.22 15.13 9.49
CA LEU A 95 -9.77 15.30 9.36
C LEU A 95 -9.26 14.65 8.07
N MET A 96 -9.61 13.40 7.81
CA MET A 96 -9.21 12.69 6.59
C MET A 96 -9.81 13.30 5.32
N SER A 97 -11.02 13.87 5.40
CA SER A 97 -11.63 14.60 4.29
C SER A 97 -10.84 15.85 3.93
N ILE A 98 -10.35 16.59 4.93
CA ILE A 98 -9.48 17.75 4.70
C ILE A 98 -8.14 17.29 4.13
N VAL A 99 -7.52 16.25 4.70
CA VAL A 99 -6.25 15.68 4.22
C VAL A 99 -6.38 15.22 2.76
N SER A 100 -7.41 14.45 2.40
CA SER A 100 -7.66 14.02 1.02
C SER A 100 -7.78 15.20 0.06
N ARG A 101 -8.49 16.27 0.45
CA ARG A 101 -8.61 17.50 -0.38
C ARG A 101 -7.27 18.19 -0.62
N ILE A 102 -6.37 18.20 0.37
CA ILE A 102 -5.03 18.79 0.23
C ILE A 102 -4.19 17.97 -0.75
N TYR A 103 -4.18 16.64 -0.62
CA TYR A 103 -3.38 15.76 -1.49
C TYR A 103 -3.93 15.65 -2.91
N LYS A 104 -5.24 15.88 -3.11
CA LYS A 104 -5.87 16.00 -4.44
C LYS A 104 -5.60 17.35 -5.13
N HIS A 105 -4.94 18.30 -4.47
CA HIS A 105 -4.73 19.61 -5.04
C HIS A 105 -3.71 19.57 -6.19
N HIS A 106 -3.99 20.29 -7.28
CA HIS A 106 -3.18 20.23 -8.52
C HIS A 106 -1.71 20.60 -8.33
N THR A 107 -1.36 21.39 -7.30
CA THR A 107 0.03 21.78 -6.99
C THR A 107 0.89 20.61 -6.52
N VAL A 108 0.30 19.49 -6.10
CA VAL A 108 1.01 18.26 -5.74
C VAL A 108 1.62 17.59 -6.99
N GLY A 109 1.10 17.90 -8.19
CA GLY A 109 1.61 17.43 -9.47
C GLY A 109 0.97 16.12 -9.96
N ASN A 110 0.45 15.29 -9.05
CA ASN A 110 -0.29 14.06 -9.35
C ASN A 110 -1.63 14.03 -8.62
N TYR A 111 -2.56 13.18 -9.09
CA TYR A 111 -3.81 12.92 -8.37
C TYR A 111 -3.52 11.89 -7.29
N ILE A 112 -3.62 12.29 -6.01
CA ILE A 112 -3.43 11.40 -4.86
C ILE A 112 -4.70 11.43 -4.01
N ASP A 113 -5.39 10.30 -3.89
CA ASP A 113 -6.55 10.14 -3.03
C ASP A 113 -6.20 9.38 -1.75
N MET A 114 -6.46 10.00 -0.60
CA MET A 114 -6.27 9.40 0.71
C MET A 114 -7.57 8.70 1.13
N ILE A 115 -7.59 7.38 1.13
CA ILE A 115 -8.75 6.55 1.44
C ILE A 115 -8.65 6.04 2.87
N LEU A 116 -9.63 6.34 3.71
CA LEU A 116 -9.72 5.77 5.05
C LEU A 116 -10.34 4.37 4.98
N THR A 117 -9.57 3.31 5.27
CA THR A 117 -10.04 1.92 5.21
C THR A 117 -10.42 1.35 6.57
N LYS A 118 -9.75 1.81 7.64
CA LYS A 118 -9.91 1.23 8.98
C LYS A 118 -9.67 2.24 10.09
N ILE A 119 -10.54 2.24 11.11
CA ILE A 119 -10.31 2.97 12.37
C ILE A 119 -10.12 1.94 13.49
N VAL A 120 -9.02 2.06 14.22
CA VAL A 120 -8.67 1.16 15.34
C VAL A 120 -8.66 1.96 16.64
N LEU A 121 -9.53 1.59 17.57
CA LEU A 121 -9.58 2.18 18.91
C LEU A 121 -8.67 1.37 19.83
N LEU A 122 -7.59 1.99 20.32
CA LEU A 122 -6.68 1.33 21.25
C LEU A 122 -7.30 1.32 22.65
N ASP A 123 -7.24 0.18 23.31
CA ASP A 123 -7.57 0.09 24.73
C ASP A 123 -6.48 0.77 25.59
N GLU A 124 -6.73 0.84 26.90
CA GLU A 124 -5.80 1.51 27.82
C GLU A 124 -4.45 0.77 27.93
N ALA A 125 -4.45 -0.57 27.91
CA ALA A 125 -3.24 -1.37 28.02
C ALA A 125 -2.34 -1.21 26.78
N THR A 126 -2.94 -1.27 25.60
CA THR A 126 -2.28 -1.09 24.31
C THR A 126 -1.80 0.35 24.15
N SER A 127 -2.61 1.33 24.54
CA SER A 127 -2.20 2.74 24.55
C SER A 127 -0.95 2.95 25.41
N LYS A 128 -0.91 2.42 26.64
CA LYS A 128 0.27 2.51 27.52
C LYS A 128 1.49 1.77 26.99
N ARG A 129 1.28 0.66 26.26
CA ARG A 129 2.37 -0.11 25.64
C ARG A 129 3.02 0.68 24.52
N ILE A 130 2.21 1.28 23.64
CA ILE A 130 2.66 1.98 22.42
C ILE A 130 3.18 3.38 22.74
N ILE A 131 2.43 4.16 23.52
CA ILE A 131 2.71 5.58 23.73
C ILE A 131 3.70 5.76 24.87
N SER A 132 4.72 6.56 24.62
CA SER A 132 5.73 6.97 25.60
C SER A 132 6.00 8.47 25.49
N SER A 133 6.72 9.03 26.46
CA SER A 133 7.15 10.43 26.43
C SER A 133 8.11 10.77 25.29
N ASN A 134 8.74 9.77 24.67
CA ASN A 134 9.66 9.95 23.56
C ASN A 134 8.97 9.56 22.25
N ALA A 135 8.83 10.52 21.33
CA ALA A 135 8.16 10.32 20.04
C ALA A 135 8.80 9.19 19.19
N VAL A 136 10.12 9.04 19.22
CA VAL A 136 10.84 8.00 18.46
C VAL A 136 10.52 6.61 19.02
N SER A 137 10.45 6.46 20.34
CA SER A 137 10.07 5.19 20.97
C SER A 137 8.62 4.84 20.63
N THR A 138 7.71 5.83 20.69
CA THR A 138 6.31 5.66 20.30
C THR A 138 6.19 5.23 18.83
N LEU A 139 6.92 5.87 17.91
CA LEU A 139 6.91 5.51 16.48
C LEU A 139 7.34 4.06 16.26
N LYS A 140 8.45 3.62 16.87
CA LYS A 140 8.93 2.23 16.75
C LYS A 140 7.90 1.22 17.24
N LYS A 141 7.30 1.48 18.40
CA LYS A 141 6.27 0.61 18.99
C LYS A 141 5.01 0.59 18.13
N PHE A 142 4.63 1.73 17.56
CA PHE A 142 3.48 1.83 16.68
C PHE A 142 3.71 1.11 15.35
N CYS A 143 4.91 1.17 14.76
CA CYS A 143 5.25 0.38 13.57
C CYS A 143 5.14 -1.13 13.83
N ALA A 144 5.51 -1.60 15.03
CA ALA A 144 5.31 -3.00 15.40
C ALA A 144 3.83 -3.36 15.52
N PHE A 145 3.04 -2.51 16.18
CA PHE A 145 1.58 -2.67 16.27
C PHE A 145 0.90 -2.67 14.90
N GLN A 146 1.32 -1.79 14.00
CA GLN A 146 0.83 -1.73 12.63
C GLN A 146 1.03 -3.08 11.92
N GLN A 147 2.25 -3.62 11.97
CA GLN A 147 2.57 -4.87 11.28
C GLN A 147 1.73 -6.05 11.79
N GLU A 148 1.41 -6.07 13.09
CA GLU A 148 0.50 -7.06 13.69
C GLU A 148 -0.94 -6.94 13.14
N HIS A 149 -1.34 -5.74 12.70
CA HIS A 149 -2.68 -5.45 12.19
C HIS A 149 -2.78 -5.41 10.65
N SER A 150 -1.65 -5.51 9.95
CA SER A 150 -1.60 -5.57 8.50
C SER A 150 -2.19 -6.89 7.98
N THR A 151 -3.13 -6.80 7.05
CA THR A 151 -3.67 -7.96 6.35
C THR A 151 -3.07 -8.09 4.94
N HIS A 152 -3.26 -9.26 4.31
CA HIS A 152 -2.73 -9.53 2.98
C HIS A 152 -3.39 -8.61 1.94
N ASN A 153 -2.62 -8.22 0.91
CA ASN A 153 -3.10 -7.37 -0.16
C ASN A 153 -4.34 -7.96 -0.83
N GLY A 154 -5.37 -7.12 -1.04
CA GLY A 154 -6.64 -7.52 -1.64
C GLY A 154 -7.72 -7.93 -0.64
N MET A 155 -7.43 -7.94 0.66
CA MET A 155 -8.46 -8.03 1.71
C MET A 155 -9.14 -6.67 1.91
N ILE A 156 -10.41 -6.70 2.32
CA ILE A 156 -11.24 -5.48 2.50
C ILE A 156 -10.65 -4.53 3.55
N ASP A 157 -9.90 -5.04 4.53
CA ASP A 157 -9.31 -4.26 5.62
C ASP A 157 -7.81 -3.98 5.45
N HIS A 158 -7.29 -4.16 4.23
CA HIS A 158 -5.91 -3.82 3.89
C HIS A 158 -5.67 -2.30 4.00
N PHE A 159 -4.40 -1.94 4.23
CA PHE A 159 -3.97 -0.55 4.26
C PHE A 159 -2.48 -0.45 3.87
N ASP A 160 -2.14 0.60 3.12
CA ASP A 160 -0.77 0.93 2.73
C ASP A 160 -0.01 1.60 3.88
N THR A 161 -0.71 2.41 4.66
CA THR A 161 -0.10 3.21 5.72
C THR A 161 -1.00 3.33 6.95
N ALA A 162 -0.38 3.62 8.09
CA ALA A 162 -1.04 3.74 9.37
C ALA A 162 -0.65 5.04 10.07
N VAL A 163 -1.63 5.70 10.66
CA VAL A 163 -1.42 6.94 11.44
C VAL A 163 -1.95 6.75 12.85
N LEU A 164 -1.13 7.08 13.84
CA LEU A 164 -1.54 7.16 15.24
C LEU A 164 -1.95 8.60 15.58
N ILE A 165 -3.15 8.77 16.14
CA ILE A 165 -3.60 10.05 16.70
C ILE A 165 -3.62 9.92 18.23
N THR A 166 -2.85 10.78 18.90
CA THR A 166 -2.76 10.84 20.36
C THR A 166 -2.72 12.29 20.85
N LYS A 167 -3.28 12.56 22.03
CA LYS A 167 -3.15 13.84 22.74
C LYS A 167 -1.96 13.86 23.70
N HIS A 168 -1.22 12.76 23.82
CA HIS A 168 -0.05 12.68 24.68
C HIS A 168 1.07 13.57 24.15
N ASP A 169 1.66 14.40 25.01
CA ASP A 169 2.81 15.23 24.65
C ASP A 169 4.09 14.38 24.59
N THR A 170 4.81 14.47 23.47
CA THR A 170 6.00 13.63 23.19
C THR A 170 7.28 14.43 23.01
N ASN A 171 7.25 15.75 23.30
CA ASN A 171 8.41 16.64 23.29
C ASN A 171 9.10 16.71 24.67
N LYS A 172 9.65 15.60 25.14
CA LYS A 172 10.55 15.57 26.31
C LYS A 172 11.87 14.91 25.99
#